data_AF-D4XU45-F1
#
_entry.id   AF-D4XU45-F1
#
_cell.length_a   1.000
_cell.length_b   1.000
_cell.length_c   1.000
_cell.angle_alpha   90.00
_cell.angle_beta   90.00
_cell.angle_gamma   90.00
#
_symmetry.space_group_name_H-M   'P 1'
#
loop_
_entity.id
_entity.type
_entity.pdbx_description
1 polymer ?
#
loop_
_entity_poly.entity_id
_entity_poly.type
_entity_poly.pdbx_seq_one_letter_code
_entity_poly.pdbx_strand_id
1 'polypeptide(L)'
;MNKKGNKTIIYAGLILSSILCIVVIYWFYPKSENYSGNITSSSENQSSQHVQQLNSHNNLAQTLLGFQSSSQTDTETNCQLQFNASKKLIINEQTRNCFEYFLSQYGERNITEICKNFQLYLEHHFQSAQQQQILALWSRYLDYREALSQLQIHETAKENYRYFQAAFHAIQDLKQRFFSTTEIEGLFGTEDEYQQYTLDRMQILENNSLDTST
;
A
#
# COMPACT_ATOMS: atom_id res chain seq x y z
N MET A 1 -37.05 13.93 50.24
CA MET A 1 -36.28 13.79 48.99
C MET A 1 -35.22 12.72 49.14
N ASN A 2 -35.35 11.56 48.48
CA ASN A 2 -34.19 10.75 48.10
C ASN A 2 -34.58 9.78 46.97
N LYS A 3 -34.13 10.08 45.74
CA LYS A 3 -34.46 9.35 44.51
C LYS A 3 -33.47 8.19 44.34
N LYS A 4 -33.78 7.04 44.94
CA LYS A 4 -32.96 5.81 44.87
C LYS A 4 -33.79 4.69 44.23
N GLY A 5 -33.95 4.73 42.90
CA GLY A 5 -34.87 3.80 42.22
C GLY A 5 -34.64 3.45 40.76
N ASN A 6 -33.52 3.84 40.11
CA ASN A 6 -33.37 3.62 38.65
C ASN A 6 -32.10 2.87 38.24
N LYS A 7 -31.17 2.54 39.15
CA LYS A 7 -29.92 1.85 38.78
C LYS A 7 -30.13 0.35 38.54
N THR A 8 -30.99 -0.30 39.31
CA THR A 8 -31.27 -1.75 39.19
C THR A 8 -31.94 -2.13 37.87
N ILE A 9 -32.81 -1.28 37.34
CA ILE A 9 -33.49 -1.50 36.05
C ILE A 9 -32.50 -1.40 34.88
N ILE A 10 -31.50 -0.50 34.96
CA ILE A 10 -30.46 -0.37 33.94
C ILE A 10 -29.53 -1.60 33.94
N TYR A 11 -29.14 -2.11 35.13
CA TYR A 11 -28.33 -3.33 35.21
C TYR A 11 -29.09 -4.58 34.72
N ALA A 12 -30.40 -4.68 34.98
CA ALA A 12 -31.21 -5.78 34.47
C ALA A 12 -31.30 -5.79 32.93
N GLY A 13 -31.41 -4.61 32.31
CA GLY A 13 -31.42 -4.46 30.85
C GLY A 13 -30.09 -4.86 30.19
N LEU A 14 -28.96 -4.50 30.79
CA LEU A 14 -27.63 -4.87 30.28
C LEU A 14 -27.36 -6.38 30.38
N ILE A 15 -27.80 -7.03 31.47
CA ILE A 15 -27.66 -8.49 31.63
C ILE A 15 -28.49 -9.24 30.58
N LEU A 16 -29.74 -8.81 30.34
CA LEU A 16 -30.59 -9.40 29.30
C LEU A 16 -29.99 -9.25 27.89
N SER A 17 -29.41 -8.09 27.58
CA SER A 17 -28.71 -7.85 26.31
C SER A 17 -27.50 -8.78 26.17
N SER A 18 -26.71 -8.96 27.22
CA SER A 18 -25.53 -9.84 27.19
C SER A 18 -25.90 -11.30 26.96
N ILE A 19 -26.98 -11.79 27.58
CA ILE A 19 -27.45 -13.17 27.39
C ILE A 19 -27.93 -13.39 25.96
N LEU A 20 -28.65 -12.41 25.38
CA LEU A 20 -29.10 -12.47 23.99
C LEU A 20 -27.93 -12.54 23.01
N CYS A 21 -26.87 -11.74 23.22
CA CYS A 21 -25.66 -11.79 22.38
C CYS A 21 -24.95 -13.14 22.45
N ILE A 22 -24.85 -13.75 23.64
CA ILE A 22 -24.19 -15.06 23.80
C ILE A 22 -24.99 -16.16 23.08
N VAL A 23 -26.33 -16.13 23.12
CA VAL A 23 -27.17 -17.09 22.39
C VAL A 23 -27.04 -16.93 20.87
N VAL A 24 -27.01 -15.70 20.35
CA VAL A 24 -26.81 -15.44 18.92
C VAL A 24 -25.43 -15.91 18.46
N ILE A 25 -24.39 -15.67 19.26
CA ILE A 25 -23.04 -16.16 19.00
C ILE A 25 -23.04 -17.70 18.96
N TYR A 26 -23.67 -18.38 19.91
CA TYR A 26 -23.77 -19.85 19.93
C TYR A 26 -24.56 -20.42 18.74
N TRP A 27 -25.52 -19.67 18.21
CA TRP A 27 -26.26 -20.05 17.00
C TRP A 27 -25.40 -19.90 15.74
N PHE A 28 -24.42 -18.98 15.75
CA PHE A 28 -23.47 -18.75 14.67
C PHE A 28 -22.18 -19.56 14.77
N TYR A 29 -21.99 -20.38 15.81
CA TYR A 29 -20.84 -21.28 15.88
C TYR A 29 -21.11 -22.53 15.01
N PRO A 30 -20.41 -22.69 13.86
CA PRO A 30 -20.52 -23.91 13.08
C PRO A 30 -19.97 -25.08 13.90
N LYS A 31 -20.78 -26.12 14.09
CA LYS A 31 -20.31 -27.37 14.70
C LYS A 31 -19.25 -27.96 13.76
N SER A 32 -17.99 -27.96 14.18
CA SER A 32 -16.98 -28.77 13.54
C SER A 32 -17.26 -30.24 13.88
N GLU A 33 -17.81 -30.98 12.92
CA GLU A 33 -17.80 -32.43 13.00
C GLU A 33 -16.35 -32.90 12.91
N ASN A 34 -15.81 -33.36 14.04
CA ASN A 34 -14.60 -34.16 14.05
C ASN A 34 -14.98 -35.55 13.52
N TYR A 35 -14.90 -35.70 12.20
CA TYR A 35 -15.00 -37.01 11.56
C TYR A 35 -13.60 -37.64 11.48
N SER A 36 -13.35 -38.66 12.31
CA SER A 36 -12.20 -39.54 12.17
C SER A 36 -12.29 -40.29 10.84
N GLY A 37 -11.46 -39.91 9.88
CA GLY A 37 -11.25 -40.65 8.64
C GLY A 37 -10.37 -41.88 8.88
N ASN A 38 -10.97 -43.06 9.00
CA ASN A 38 -10.28 -44.31 8.64
C ASN A 38 -10.28 -44.42 7.12
N ILE A 39 -9.09 -44.41 6.53
CA ILE A 39 -8.88 -44.62 5.09
C ILE A 39 -9.12 -46.10 4.78
N THR A 40 -10.08 -46.40 3.91
CA THR A 40 -10.05 -47.60 3.08
C THR A 40 -10.49 -47.23 1.69
N SER A 41 -9.57 -47.40 0.75
CA SER A 41 -9.67 -47.11 -0.67
C SER A 41 -10.69 -48.01 -1.36
N SER A 42 -11.59 -47.44 -2.16
CA SER A 42 -12.03 -48.05 -3.44
C SER A 42 -12.90 -47.07 -4.24
N SER A 43 -12.34 -46.67 -5.39
CA SER A 43 -12.94 -46.56 -6.72
C SER A 43 -14.25 -45.80 -6.99
N GLU A 44 -14.09 -44.91 -7.99
CA GLU A 44 -14.97 -44.63 -9.13
C GLU A 44 -16.06 -43.54 -9.04
N ASN A 45 -15.79 -42.48 -9.81
CA ASN A 45 -16.68 -41.68 -10.65
C ASN A 45 -17.96 -41.08 -10.03
N GLN A 46 -17.89 -39.78 -9.75
CA GLN A 46 -18.81 -38.71 -10.22
C GLN A 46 -18.72 -37.52 -9.27
N SER A 47 -18.17 -36.38 -9.72
CA SER A 47 -18.53 -35.00 -9.27
C SER A 47 -17.49 -33.95 -9.70
N SER A 48 -17.36 -33.71 -11.00
CA SER A 48 -16.56 -32.61 -11.56
C SER A 48 -17.16 -31.22 -11.36
N GLN A 49 -17.86 -30.95 -10.25
CA GLN A 49 -18.39 -29.62 -9.94
C GLN A 49 -18.15 -29.14 -8.49
N HIS A 50 -17.61 -29.96 -7.60
CA HIS A 50 -17.33 -29.52 -6.22
C HIS A 50 -15.86 -29.14 -5.95
N VAL A 51 -14.91 -29.61 -6.77
CA VAL A 51 -13.46 -29.36 -6.56
C VAL A 51 -13.01 -27.96 -6.99
N GLN A 52 -13.80 -27.23 -7.80
CA GLN A 52 -13.41 -25.89 -8.25
C GLN A 52 -13.53 -24.81 -7.17
N GLN A 53 -14.37 -24.98 -6.15
CA GLN A 53 -14.65 -23.90 -5.19
C GLN A 53 -13.68 -23.85 -4.00
N LEU A 54 -13.07 -24.99 -3.64
CA LEU A 54 -12.00 -25.07 -2.61
C LEU A 54 -10.62 -24.69 -3.17
N ASN A 55 -10.37 -24.88 -4.47
CA ASN A 55 -9.11 -24.47 -5.09
C ASN A 55 -9.03 -22.95 -5.30
N SER A 56 -10.14 -22.25 -5.55
CA SER A 56 -10.11 -20.79 -5.79
C SER A 56 -9.68 -19.96 -4.57
N HIS A 57 -10.03 -20.37 -3.35
CA HIS A 57 -9.62 -19.66 -2.13
C HIS A 57 -8.15 -19.89 -1.76
N ASN A 58 -7.63 -21.10 -1.97
CA ASN A 58 -6.20 -21.39 -1.76
C ASN A 58 -5.33 -20.70 -2.81
N ASN A 59 -5.77 -20.64 -4.07
CA ASN A 59 -5.03 -19.97 -5.14
C ASN A 59 -4.86 -18.46 -4.90
N LEU A 60 -5.86 -17.75 -4.35
CA LEU A 60 -5.74 -16.32 -4.06
C LEU A 60 -4.72 -16.04 -2.94
N ALA A 61 -4.75 -16.82 -1.85
CA ALA A 61 -3.76 -16.69 -0.78
C ALA A 61 -2.35 -17.10 -1.22
N GLN A 62 -2.21 -18.18 -2.01
CA GLN A 62 -0.92 -18.55 -2.61
C GLN A 62 -0.42 -17.53 -3.64
N THR A 63 -1.31 -16.89 -4.38
CA THR A 63 -0.96 -15.86 -5.37
C THR A 63 -0.52 -14.56 -4.67
N LEU A 64 -1.19 -14.17 -3.59
CA LEU A 64 -0.82 -13.01 -2.77
C LEU A 64 0.52 -13.21 -2.05
N LEU A 65 0.80 -14.43 -1.55
CA LEU A 65 2.13 -14.81 -1.04
C LEU A 65 3.20 -14.85 -2.16
N GLY A 66 2.79 -15.07 -3.41
CA GLY A 66 3.70 -15.11 -4.57
C GLY A 66 4.22 -13.73 -5.00
N PHE A 67 3.54 -12.64 -4.63
CA PHE A 67 3.94 -11.28 -5.00
C PHE A 67 4.96 -10.65 -4.04
N GLN A 68 5.12 -11.20 -2.84
CA GLN A 68 5.95 -10.64 -1.78
C GLN A 68 7.38 -11.21 -1.81
N SER A 69 8.35 -10.44 -1.35
CA SER A 69 9.71 -10.92 -1.07
C SER A 69 9.91 -11.19 0.44
N SER A 70 11.08 -11.69 0.83
CA SER A 70 11.37 -12.04 2.23
C SER A 70 11.26 -10.82 3.15
N SER A 71 11.73 -9.64 2.73
CA SER A 71 11.59 -8.39 3.51
C SER A 71 10.15 -7.89 3.64
N GLN A 72 9.22 -8.44 2.86
CA GLN A 72 7.81 -8.07 2.88
C GLN A 72 6.95 -9.06 3.68
N THR A 73 7.57 -10.03 4.35
CA THR A 73 6.87 -10.93 5.27
C THR A 73 6.11 -10.11 6.31
N ASP A 74 4.88 -10.53 6.63
CA ASP A 74 3.97 -9.84 7.55
C ASP A 74 3.55 -8.43 7.11
N THR A 75 3.70 -8.10 5.82
CA THR A 75 3.14 -6.90 5.19
C THR A 75 1.99 -7.25 4.24
N GLU A 76 1.15 -6.26 3.95
CA GLU A 76 0.09 -6.40 2.95
C GLU A 76 0.41 -5.55 1.71
N THR A 77 0.12 -6.10 0.53
CA THR A 77 0.20 -5.35 -0.73
C THR A 77 -0.97 -4.36 -0.81
N ASN A 78 -0.84 -3.23 -0.13
CA ASN A 78 -1.88 -2.20 -0.05
C ASN A 78 -1.79 -1.20 -1.23
N CYS A 79 -2.06 -1.67 -2.45
CA CYS A 79 -2.11 -0.81 -3.64
C CYS A 79 -3.48 -0.13 -3.78
N GLN A 80 -3.66 1.02 -3.14
CA GLN A 80 -4.91 1.79 -3.14
C GLN A 80 -5.07 2.66 -4.40
N LEU A 81 -4.94 2.05 -5.58
CA LEU A 81 -5.09 2.77 -6.86
C LEU A 81 -6.55 3.13 -7.10
N GLN A 82 -6.82 4.42 -7.34
CA GLN A 82 -8.17 4.95 -7.51
C GLN A 82 -8.42 5.45 -8.93
N PHE A 83 -9.67 5.38 -9.37
CA PHE A 83 -10.10 5.88 -10.67
C PHE A 83 -11.26 6.85 -10.49
N ASN A 84 -11.25 7.94 -11.25
CA ASN A 84 -12.35 8.90 -11.23
C ASN A 84 -13.58 8.41 -12.02
N ALA A 85 -14.66 9.19 -12.02
CA ALA A 85 -15.90 8.85 -12.73
C ALA A 85 -15.71 8.61 -14.24
N SER A 86 -14.67 9.21 -14.84
CA SER A 86 -14.29 9.02 -16.24
C SER A 86 -13.34 7.84 -16.46
N LYS A 87 -13.17 6.96 -15.45
CA LYS A 87 -12.25 5.81 -15.45
C LYS A 87 -10.78 6.17 -15.71
N LYS A 88 -10.38 7.40 -15.39
CA LYS A 88 -8.97 7.81 -15.41
C LYS A 88 -8.32 7.57 -14.06
N LEU A 89 -7.09 7.07 -14.06
CA LEU A 89 -6.28 6.90 -12.85
C LEU A 89 -6.17 8.24 -12.12
N ILE A 90 -6.49 8.26 -10.82
CA ILE A 90 -6.25 9.38 -9.92
C ILE A 90 -4.82 9.22 -9.40
N ILE A 91 -3.93 10.08 -9.89
CA ILE A 91 -2.51 10.03 -9.55
C ILE A 91 -2.31 10.82 -8.27
N ASN A 92 -1.85 10.12 -7.23
CA ASN A 92 -1.64 10.64 -5.88
C ASN A 92 -0.53 9.84 -5.17
N GLU A 93 -0.27 10.18 -3.91
CA GLU A 93 0.75 9.52 -3.09
C GLU A 93 0.54 7.99 -3.00
N GLN A 94 -0.71 7.52 -2.95
CA GLN A 94 -1.01 6.08 -2.91
C GLN A 94 -0.60 5.36 -4.20
N THR A 95 -0.61 6.08 -5.33
CA THR A 95 -0.07 5.55 -6.59
C THR A 95 1.43 5.31 -6.48
N ARG A 96 2.17 6.29 -5.94
CA ARG A 96 3.61 6.14 -5.66
C ARG A 96 3.85 5.02 -4.66
N ASN A 97 3.09 4.97 -3.55
CA ASN A 97 3.29 3.98 -2.50
C ASN A 97 3.06 2.55 -3.01
N CYS A 98 2.08 2.34 -3.90
CA CYS A 98 1.92 1.07 -4.60
C CYS A 98 3.19 0.71 -5.40
N PHE A 99 3.74 1.64 -6.17
CA PHE A 99 4.94 1.39 -6.96
C PHE A 99 6.16 1.10 -6.09
N GLU A 100 6.37 1.91 -5.05
CA GLU A 100 7.47 1.76 -4.11
C GLU A 100 7.39 0.45 -3.33
N TYR A 101 6.19 -0.03 -3.01
CA TYR A 101 6.03 -1.35 -2.40
C TYR A 101 6.57 -2.46 -3.32
N PHE A 102 6.27 -2.46 -4.62
CA PHE A 102 6.85 -3.46 -5.53
C PHE A 102 8.37 -3.28 -5.69
N LEU A 103 8.85 -2.03 -5.76
CA LEU A 103 10.27 -1.73 -5.89
C LEU A 103 11.08 -2.01 -4.62
N SER A 104 10.45 -2.11 -3.44
CA SER A 104 11.15 -2.45 -2.21
C SER A 104 11.73 -3.88 -2.22
N GLN A 105 11.30 -4.72 -3.16
CA GLN A 105 11.84 -6.07 -3.38
C GLN A 105 13.19 -6.04 -4.14
N TYR A 106 13.59 -4.89 -4.69
CA TYR A 106 14.83 -4.74 -5.41
C TYR A 106 16.03 -5.03 -4.50
N GLY A 107 16.93 -5.90 -4.96
CA GLY A 107 18.04 -6.44 -4.15
C GLY A 107 17.78 -7.86 -3.63
N GLU A 108 16.51 -8.25 -3.48
CA GLU A 108 16.09 -9.64 -3.23
C GLU A 108 15.60 -10.31 -4.52
N ARG A 109 14.99 -9.53 -5.41
CA ARG A 109 14.54 -9.95 -6.74
C ARG A 109 15.17 -9.10 -7.82
N ASN A 110 15.29 -9.67 -9.01
CA ASN A 110 15.68 -8.89 -10.19
C ASN A 110 14.51 -8.04 -10.69
N ILE A 111 14.81 -6.94 -11.40
CA ILE A 111 13.79 -6.00 -11.86
C ILE A 111 12.77 -6.64 -12.82
N THR A 112 13.18 -7.62 -13.63
CA THR A 112 12.29 -8.34 -14.56
C THR A 112 11.22 -9.13 -13.80
N GLU A 113 11.59 -9.80 -12.71
CA GLU A 113 10.66 -10.50 -11.83
C GLU A 113 9.71 -9.55 -11.12
N ILE A 114 10.21 -8.41 -10.62
CA ILE A 114 9.38 -7.39 -9.99
C ILE A 114 8.33 -6.87 -10.98
N CYS A 115 8.73 -6.55 -12.22
CA CYS A 115 7.81 -6.09 -13.26
C CYS A 115 6.76 -7.15 -13.61
N LYS A 116 7.18 -8.42 -13.74
CA LYS A 116 6.26 -9.53 -14.00
C LYS A 116 5.25 -9.71 -12.88
N ASN A 117 5.70 -9.68 -11.63
CA ASN A 117 4.84 -9.82 -10.45
C ASN A 117 3.87 -8.64 -10.34
N PHE A 118 4.33 -7.42 -10.63
CA PHE A 118 3.45 -6.25 -10.67
C PHE A 118 2.38 -6.39 -11.75
N GLN A 119 2.74 -6.84 -12.96
CA GLN A 119 1.77 -7.07 -14.02
C GLN A 119 0.72 -8.12 -13.63
N LEU A 120 1.14 -9.27 -13.07
CA LEU A 120 0.24 -10.30 -12.58
C LEU A 120 -0.69 -9.76 -11.48
N TYR A 121 -0.14 -8.98 -10.54
CA TYR A 121 -0.95 -8.31 -9.51
C TYR A 121 -2.03 -7.43 -10.16
N LEU A 122 -1.68 -6.65 -11.18
CA LEU A 122 -2.65 -5.81 -11.88
C LEU A 122 -3.72 -6.62 -12.63
N GLU A 123 -3.35 -7.74 -13.24
CA GLU A 123 -4.27 -8.66 -13.93
C GLU A 123 -5.34 -9.22 -12.99
N HIS A 124 -4.98 -9.47 -11.73
CA HIS A 124 -5.91 -9.97 -10.71
C HIS A 124 -6.85 -8.92 -10.12
N HIS A 125 -6.43 -7.64 -10.07
CA HIS A 125 -7.14 -6.61 -9.31
C HIS A 125 -7.82 -5.53 -10.17
N PHE A 126 -7.44 -5.38 -11.44
CA PHE A 126 -7.92 -4.29 -12.30
C PHE A 126 -8.40 -4.81 -13.66
N GLN A 127 -9.29 -4.05 -14.30
CA GLN A 127 -9.72 -4.32 -15.67
C GLN A 127 -8.64 -3.93 -16.68
N SER A 128 -8.62 -4.55 -17.86
CA SER A 128 -7.60 -4.29 -18.90
C SER A 128 -7.37 -2.80 -19.21
N ALA A 129 -8.42 -1.99 -19.32
CA ALA A 129 -8.30 -0.54 -19.56
C ALA A 129 -7.68 0.26 -18.39
N GLN A 130 -7.80 -0.24 -17.16
CA GLN A 130 -7.17 0.33 -15.97
C GLN A 130 -5.70 -0.07 -15.90
N GLN A 131 -5.40 -1.35 -16.17
CA GLN A 131 -4.04 -1.89 -16.21
C GLN A 131 -3.16 -1.09 -17.17
N GLN A 132 -3.66 -0.78 -18.37
CA GLN A 132 -2.89 -0.01 -19.37
C GLN A 132 -2.46 1.36 -18.84
N GLN A 133 -3.33 2.08 -18.13
CA GLN A 133 -2.99 3.39 -17.56
C GLN A 133 -1.94 3.27 -16.46
N ILE A 134 -2.09 2.26 -15.59
CA ILE A 134 -1.14 2.01 -14.48
C ILE A 134 0.23 1.63 -15.05
N LEU A 135 0.27 0.69 -16.00
CA LEU A 135 1.51 0.23 -16.64
C LEU A 135 2.23 1.34 -17.40
N ALA A 136 1.49 2.25 -18.04
CA ALA A 136 2.08 3.41 -18.70
C ALA A 136 2.76 4.39 -17.72
N LEU A 137 2.17 4.58 -16.53
CA LEU A 137 2.79 5.39 -15.47
C LEU A 137 3.96 4.65 -14.80
N TRP A 138 3.80 3.35 -14.54
CA TRP A 138 4.83 2.48 -13.97
C TRP A 138 6.10 2.46 -14.82
N SER A 139 5.99 2.32 -16.15
CA SER A 139 7.15 2.35 -17.05
C SER A 139 7.94 3.64 -16.90
N ARG A 140 7.27 4.80 -16.98
CA ARG A 140 7.94 6.11 -16.79
C ARG A 140 8.52 6.27 -15.38
N TYR A 141 7.88 5.66 -14.39
CA TYR A 141 8.38 5.65 -13.02
C TYR A 141 9.68 4.86 -12.88
N LEU A 142 9.80 3.71 -13.55
CA LEU A 142 11.05 2.94 -13.62
C LEU A 142 12.15 3.73 -14.31
N ASP A 143 11.85 4.37 -15.46
CA ASP A 143 12.81 5.20 -16.18
C ASP A 143 13.29 6.38 -15.31
N TYR A 144 12.37 7.00 -14.55
CA TYR A 144 12.71 8.02 -13.56
C TYR A 144 13.63 7.49 -12.47
N ARG A 145 13.34 6.31 -11.91
CA ARG A 145 14.16 5.68 -10.84
C ARG A 145 15.56 5.33 -11.34
N GLU A 146 15.68 4.84 -12.56
CA GLU A 146 16.96 4.58 -13.20
C GLU A 146 17.73 5.88 -13.39
N ALA A 147 17.12 6.91 -13.97
CA ALA A 147 17.77 8.20 -14.17
C ALA A 147 18.16 8.88 -12.84
N LEU A 148 17.34 8.70 -11.79
CA LEU A 148 17.63 9.21 -10.45
C LEU A 148 18.88 8.55 -9.85
N SER A 149 19.08 7.24 -10.10
CA SER A 149 20.29 6.53 -9.63
C SER A 149 21.59 7.05 -10.26
N GLN A 150 21.49 7.72 -11.40
CA GLN A 150 22.60 8.30 -12.15
C GLN A 150 22.78 9.80 -11.89
N LEU A 151 21.89 10.40 -11.08
CA LEU A 151 21.90 11.84 -10.82
C LEU A 151 23.15 12.24 -10.04
N GLN A 152 23.90 13.22 -10.56
CA GLN A 152 25.10 13.75 -9.92
C GLN A 152 24.84 15.16 -9.42
N ILE A 153 25.15 15.41 -8.15
CA ILE A 153 25.07 16.74 -7.55
C ILE A 153 26.46 17.35 -7.53
N HIS A 154 26.65 18.41 -8.30
CA HIS A 154 27.93 19.10 -8.46
C HIS A 154 28.10 20.23 -7.45
N GLU A 155 28.02 19.91 -6.15
CA GLU A 155 28.28 20.83 -5.05
C GLU A 155 29.40 20.29 -4.15
N THR A 156 30.32 21.17 -3.76
CA THR A 156 31.59 20.78 -3.12
C THR A 156 31.44 20.50 -1.62
N ALA A 157 30.59 21.26 -0.93
CA ALA A 157 30.30 21.11 0.49
C ALA A 157 29.02 20.29 0.69
N LYS A 158 29.15 18.97 0.80
CA LYS A 158 28.04 17.99 0.71
C LYS A 158 27.00 18.01 1.84
N GLU A 159 27.09 18.94 2.78
CA GLU A 159 26.30 18.93 4.01
C GLU A 159 25.74 20.30 4.41
N ASN A 160 25.78 21.29 3.52
CA ASN A 160 25.18 22.60 3.76
C ASN A 160 23.88 22.79 2.98
N TYR A 161 23.14 23.84 3.32
CA TYR A 161 21.92 24.26 2.63
C TYR A 161 22.07 24.27 1.11
N ARG A 162 23.19 24.79 0.59
CA ARG A 162 23.41 24.90 -0.86
C ARG A 162 23.46 23.55 -1.55
N TYR A 163 24.11 22.55 -0.94
CA TYR A 163 24.14 21.20 -1.49
C TYR A 163 22.75 20.57 -1.55
N PHE A 164 21.98 20.64 -0.45
CA PHE A 164 20.63 20.06 -0.43
C PHE A 164 19.66 20.82 -1.34
N GLN A 165 19.80 22.14 -1.45
CA GLN A 165 19.04 22.94 -2.42
C GLN A 165 19.36 22.52 -3.86
N ALA A 166 20.65 22.35 -4.20
CA ALA A 166 21.05 21.89 -5.53
C ALA A 166 20.52 20.47 -5.82
N ALA A 167 20.57 19.57 -4.83
CA ALA A 167 20.01 18.24 -4.94
C ALA A 167 18.50 18.25 -5.18
N PHE A 168 17.76 19.05 -4.40
CA PHE A 168 16.32 19.21 -4.55
C PHE A 168 15.95 19.71 -5.94
N HIS A 169 16.58 20.80 -6.41
CA HIS A 169 16.33 21.33 -7.76
C HIS A 169 16.66 20.31 -8.86
N ALA A 170 17.78 19.60 -8.75
CA ALA A 170 18.15 18.59 -9.72
C ALA A 170 17.14 17.44 -9.79
N ILE A 171 16.56 17.04 -8.65
CA ILE A 171 15.48 16.06 -8.58
C ILE A 171 14.19 16.62 -9.19
N GLN A 172 13.82 17.87 -8.91
CA GLN A 172 12.64 18.51 -9.53
C GLN A 172 12.77 18.58 -11.05
N ASP A 173 13.93 18.99 -11.55
CA ASP A 173 14.23 19.03 -12.99
C ASP A 173 14.17 17.64 -13.61
N LEU A 174 14.60 16.60 -12.88
CA LEU A 174 14.51 15.23 -13.34
C LEU A 174 13.05 14.78 -13.43
N LYS A 175 12.22 15.04 -12.40
CA LYS A 175 10.79 14.71 -12.40
C LYS A 175 10.06 15.32 -13.60
N GLN A 176 10.37 16.57 -13.96
CA GLN A 176 9.77 17.26 -15.11
C GLN A 176 10.07 16.60 -16.47
N ARG A 177 11.12 15.78 -16.58
CA ARG A 177 11.42 15.03 -17.82
C ARG A 177 10.52 13.82 -18.01
N PHE A 178 9.97 13.26 -16.93
CA PHE A 178 9.20 12.02 -16.94
C PHE A 178 7.70 12.23 -16.68
N PHE A 179 7.34 13.29 -15.99
CA PHE A 179 5.99 13.50 -15.48
C PHE A 179 5.47 14.90 -15.81
N SER A 180 4.16 14.99 -16.06
CA SER A 180 3.47 16.27 -16.13
C SER A 180 3.36 16.93 -14.75
N THR A 181 3.09 18.23 -14.69
CA THR A 181 2.94 18.96 -13.42
C THR A 181 1.90 18.32 -12.49
N THR A 182 0.75 17.87 -13.02
CA THR A 182 -0.28 17.19 -12.20
C THR A 182 0.19 15.85 -11.67
N GLU A 183 1.02 15.13 -12.43
CA GLU A 183 1.60 13.86 -11.99
C GLU A 183 2.68 14.07 -10.93
N ILE A 184 3.50 15.12 -11.07
CA ILE A 184 4.49 15.50 -10.06
C ILE A 184 3.80 15.83 -8.75
N GLU A 185 2.78 16.68 -8.80
CA GLU A 185 1.97 17.04 -7.64
C GLU A 185 1.35 15.81 -6.99
N GLY A 186 0.73 14.94 -7.80
CA GLY A 186 0.12 13.71 -7.31
C GLY A 186 1.13 12.77 -6.64
N LEU A 187 2.24 12.46 -7.31
CA LEU A 187 3.19 11.47 -6.83
C LEU A 187 4.11 11.99 -5.72
N PHE A 188 4.47 13.27 -5.75
CA PHE A 188 5.55 13.82 -4.94
C PHE A 188 5.17 15.05 -4.11
N GLY A 189 4.00 15.68 -4.34
CA GLY A 189 3.62 16.96 -3.72
C GLY A 189 3.85 17.02 -2.20
N THR A 190 3.30 16.07 -1.45
CA THR A 190 3.48 16.01 0.03
C THR A 190 4.96 15.95 0.45
N GLU A 191 5.77 15.17 -0.27
CA GLU A 191 7.21 15.03 0.02
C GLU A 191 7.95 16.32 -0.37
N ASP A 192 7.62 16.91 -1.51
CA ASP A 192 8.26 18.12 -2.02
C ASP A 192 7.98 19.32 -1.12
N GLU A 193 6.75 19.44 -0.59
CA GLU A 193 6.39 20.44 0.42
C GLU A 193 7.23 20.29 1.69
N TYR A 194 7.37 19.06 2.20
CA TYR A 194 8.17 18.78 3.39
C TYR A 194 9.66 19.06 3.19
N GLN A 195 10.19 18.70 2.01
CA GLN A 195 11.57 18.98 1.64
C GLN A 195 11.82 20.48 1.51
N GLN A 196 10.91 21.23 0.87
CA GLN A 196 11.03 22.69 0.77
C GLN A 196 11.01 23.35 2.15
N TYR A 197 10.09 22.96 3.04
CA TYR A 197 10.08 23.44 4.42
C TYR A 197 11.40 23.16 5.16
N THR A 198 11.97 21.97 4.94
CA THR A 198 13.26 21.60 5.53
C THR A 198 14.39 22.49 5.02
N LEU A 199 14.43 22.77 3.71
CA LEU A 199 15.40 23.67 3.10
C LEU A 199 15.27 25.10 3.64
N ASP A 200 14.05 25.63 3.75
CA ASP A 200 13.80 26.96 4.30
C ASP A 200 14.32 27.06 5.74
N ARG A 201 14.10 26.02 6.55
CA ARG A 201 14.62 25.94 7.91
C ARG A 201 16.15 25.89 7.94
N MET A 202 16.78 25.12 7.06
CA MET A 202 18.25 25.07 6.95
C MET A 202 18.82 26.44 6.58
N GLN A 203 18.19 27.14 5.63
CA GLN A 203 18.60 28.48 5.20
C GLN A 203 18.59 29.47 6.36
N ILE A 204 17.55 29.43 7.21
CA ILE A 204 17.44 30.27 8.40
C ILE A 204 18.56 29.93 9.39
N LEU A 205 18.78 28.64 9.70
CA LEU A 205 19.76 28.23 10.69
C LEU A 205 21.21 28.50 10.29
N GLU A 206 21.53 28.45 8.99
CA GLU A 206 22.86 28.77 8.47
C GLU A 206 23.09 30.27 8.30
N ASN A 207 22.03 31.09 8.41
CA ASN A 207 22.15 32.54 8.32
C ASN A 207 22.66 33.14 9.64
N ASN A 208 23.99 33.32 9.71
CA ASN A 208 24.68 33.94 10.86
C ASN A 208 24.36 35.43 11.08
N SER A 209 23.52 36.06 10.24
CA SER A 209 23.11 37.47 10.37
C SER A 209 21.73 37.67 11.01
N LEU A 210 21.07 36.59 11.44
CA LEU A 210 19.77 36.68 12.11
C LEU A 210 19.95 37.03 13.60
N ASP A 211 19.49 38.22 13.99
CA ASP A 211 19.39 38.61 15.40
C ASP A 211 18.21 37.88 16.08
N THR A 212 18.44 37.32 17.26
CA THR A 212 17.34 36.87 18.14
C THR A 212 16.60 38.11 18.62
N SER A 213 15.43 38.41 18.03
CA SER A 213 14.60 39.51 18.52
C SER A 213 14.29 39.28 20.00
N THR A 214 14.76 40.21 20.84
CA THR A 214 14.63 40.20 22.31
C THR A 214 13.33 40.87 22.74
#